data_AF-A0A941FHQ3-F1
#
_entry.id   AF-A0A941FHQ3-F1
#
_cell.length_a   1.000
_cell.length_b   1.000
_cell.length_c   1.000
_cell.angle_alpha   90.00
_cell.angle_beta   90.00
_cell.angle_gamma   90.00
#
_symmetry.space_group_name_H-M   'P 1'
#
loop_
_entity.id
_entity.type
_entity.pdbx_description
1 polymer ?
#
loop_
_entity_poly.entity_id
_entity_poly.type
_entity_poly.pdbx_seq_one_letter_code
_entity_poly.pdbx_strand_id
1 'polypeptide(L)'
;MNSVQTRSAERALSGGTWLIVCGAMLYSILTVTPLMAKHTAEAWDWTAPILPLVVDAAVVIVVKLDDVLARLGGNGGRWPITLRWMTGLMTLALNTADSALKKDLVGVAVHSVAPLLLIVTAETSLAYRRAIARAVAALEAEQKAERERREQAARERAEQARAEAREEREHAAQLAREQREHEAALAREQAEREERQRREEREARERAETAEREARERREREREQREQERLRREQQARQRAEAEQRERAEQAERERREREERAARERAALLERGPAEGKLPEGEARRIVGAAFESSLSVRQAAELCGWSVGWVSHRYAEHRDPAAGSRADLAIAGQ
;
A
#
# COMPACT_ATOMS: atom_id res chain seq x y z
N MET A 1 -8.48 9.00 -62.51
CA MET A 1 -9.33 9.26 -63.70
C MET A 1 -10.78 9.10 -63.31
N ASN A 2 -11.62 10.13 -63.51
CA ASN A 2 -12.98 10.17 -62.98
C ASN A 2 -13.91 9.22 -63.75
N SER A 3 -14.70 8.42 -63.02
CA SER A 3 -15.65 7.42 -63.52
C SER A 3 -16.75 7.96 -64.45
N VAL A 4 -16.83 9.28 -64.60
CA VAL A 4 -17.72 10.01 -65.51
C VAL A 4 -17.09 10.12 -66.90
N GLN A 5 -15.76 10.30 -66.99
CA GLN A 5 -15.04 10.41 -68.27
C GLN A 5 -14.93 9.06 -68.98
N THR A 6 -14.86 7.95 -68.22
CA THR A 6 -14.87 6.60 -68.80
C THR A 6 -16.24 6.25 -69.40
N ARG A 7 -17.35 6.62 -68.74
CA ARG A 7 -18.71 6.38 -69.23
C ARG A 7 -19.10 7.23 -70.45
N SER A 8 -18.61 8.47 -70.55
CA SER A 8 -18.88 9.30 -71.74
C SER A 8 -18.11 8.81 -72.97
N ALA A 9 -16.86 8.38 -72.80
CA ALA A 9 -16.06 7.78 -73.87
C ALA A 9 -16.69 6.49 -74.40
N GLU A 10 -17.23 5.64 -73.53
CA GLU A 10 -17.89 4.38 -73.92
C GLU A 10 -19.19 4.60 -74.72
N ARG A 11 -19.98 5.64 -74.37
CA ARG A 11 -21.17 6.03 -75.14
C ARG A 11 -20.83 6.61 -76.51
N ALA A 12 -19.80 7.46 -76.58
CA ALA A 12 -19.37 8.06 -77.85
C ALA A 12 -18.84 6.99 -78.83
N LEU A 13 -18.06 6.02 -78.34
CA LEU A 13 -17.57 4.89 -79.13
C LEU A 13 -18.72 3.98 -79.62
N SER A 14 -19.71 3.75 -78.77
CA SER A 14 -20.91 2.97 -79.14
C SER A 14 -21.75 3.69 -80.20
N GLY A 15 -21.95 5.01 -80.08
CA GLY A 15 -22.67 5.81 -81.07
C GLY A 15 -21.97 5.84 -82.43
N GLY A 16 -20.65 6.04 -82.45
CA GLY A 16 -19.86 6.04 -83.68
C GLY A 16 -19.89 4.71 -84.43
N THR A 17 -19.87 3.59 -83.71
CA THR A 17 -19.97 2.25 -84.31
C THR A 17 -21.32 2.05 -85.02
N TRP A 18 -22.43 2.44 -84.38
CA TRP A 18 -23.75 2.33 -84.99
C TRP A 18 -23.92 3.24 -86.21
N LEU A 19 -23.33 4.42 -86.20
CA LEU A 19 -23.37 5.34 -87.33
C LEU A 19 -22.66 4.76 -88.57
N ILE A 20 -21.53 4.09 -88.38
CA ILE A 20 -20.80 3.38 -89.46
C ILE A 20 -21.64 2.23 -90.01
N VAL A 21 -22.27 1.43 -89.14
CA VAL A 21 -23.16 0.32 -89.56
C VAL A 21 -24.34 0.85 -90.37
N CYS A 22 -25.02 1.89 -89.89
CA CYS A 22 -26.13 2.52 -90.62
C CYS A 22 -25.68 3.05 -91.99
N GLY A 23 -24.50 3.69 -92.07
CA GLY A 23 -23.94 4.17 -93.33
C GLY A 23 -23.63 3.05 -94.32
N ALA A 24 -23.07 1.94 -93.86
CA ALA A 24 -22.79 0.77 -94.69
C ALA A 24 -24.08 0.13 -95.23
N MET A 25 -25.11 0.00 -94.39
CA MET A 25 -26.43 -0.52 -94.79
C MET A 25 -27.09 0.38 -95.84
N LEU A 26 -27.06 1.69 -95.64
CA LEU A 26 -27.60 2.65 -96.61
C LEU A 26 -26.87 2.56 -97.95
N TYR A 27 -25.53 2.46 -97.94
CA TYR A 27 -24.74 2.30 -99.16
C TYR A 27 -25.08 1.01 -99.89
N SER A 28 -25.18 -0.12 -99.18
CA SER A 28 -25.57 -1.43 -99.72
C SER A 28 -26.95 -1.41 -100.38
N ILE A 29 -27.94 -0.78 -99.73
CA ILE A 29 -29.28 -0.60 -100.33
C ILE A 29 -29.17 0.22 -101.62
N LEU A 30 -28.42 1.31 -101.62
CA LEU A 30 -28.31 2.19 -102.79
C LEU A 30 -27.60 1.53 -103.97
N THR A 31 -26.66 0.61 -103.74
CA THR A 31 -25.90 -0.07 -104.81
C THR A 31 -26.54 -1.36 -105.30
N VAL A 32 -27.12 -2.16 -104.40
CA VAL A 32 -27.64 -3.50 -104.74
C VAL A 32 -29.10 -3.47 -105.21
N THR A 33 -29.92 -2.54 -104.70
CA THR A 33 -31.32 -2.38 -105.16
C THR A 33 -31.43 -2.20 -106.68
N PRO A 34 -30.67 -1.31 -107.35
CA PRO A 34 -30.76 -1.17 -108.81
C PRO A 34 -30.22 -2.39 -109.58
N LEU A 35 -29.37 -3.22 -108.98
CA LEU A 35 -28.89 -4.46 -109.59
C LEU A 35 -29.95 -5.57 -109.54
N MET A 36 -30.64 -5.69 -108.40
CA MET A 36 -31.72 -6.65 -108.21
C MET A 36 -32.97 -6.30 -109.01
N ALA A 37 -33.34 -5.01 -109.07
CA ALA A 37 -34.46 -4.55 -109.89
C ALA A 37 -34.29 -4.90 -111.38
N LYS A 38 -33.05 -4.96 -111.88
CA LYS A 38 -32.77 -5.36 -113.28
C LYS A 38 -32.93 -6.86 -113.56
N HIS A 39 -32.92 -7.70 -112.52
CA HIS A 39 -32.97 -9.16 -112.63
C HIS A 39 -34.24 -9.77 -112.03
N THR A 40 -35.11 -8.94 -111.46
CA THR A 40 -36.38 -9.36 -110.86
C THR A 40 -37.50 -9.11 -111.88
N ALA A 41 -38.53 -9.94 -111.88
CA ALA A 41 -39.70 -9.68 -112.72
C ALA A 41 -40.42 -8.42 -112.26
N GLU A 42 -40.92 -7.61 -113.18
CA GLU A 42 -41.50 -6.27 -112.94
C GLU A 42 -42.57 -6.23 -111.83
N ALA A 43 -43.32 -7.33 -111.65
CA ALA A 43 -44.31 -7.50 -110.58
C ALA A 43 -43.72 -7.58 -109.15
N TRP A 44 -42.42 -7.82 -109.02
CA TRP A 44 -41.72 -8.08 -107.76
C TRP A 44 -40.60 -7.07 -107.45
N ASP A 45 -40.45 -6.02 -108.26
CA ASP A 45 -39.42 -4.98 -108.07
C ASP A 45 -39.50 -4.28 -106.71
N TRP A 46 -40.68 -4.23 -106.11
CA TRP A 46 -40.88 -3.69 -104.76
C TRP A 46 -40.10 -4.47 -103.68
N THR A 47 -39.68 -5.71 -103.96
CA THR A 47 -38.88 -6.54 -103.06
C THR A 47 -37.36 -6.34 -103.21
N ALA A 48 -36.91 -5.61 -104.24
CA ALA A 48 -35.50 -5.36 -104.51
C ALA A 48 -34.69 -4.77 -103.31
N PRO A 49 -35.23 -3.86 -102.47
CA PRO A 49 -34.49 -3.35 -101.31
C PRO A 49 -34.51 -4.28 -100.09
N ILE A 50 -35.32 -5.35 -100.10
CA ILE A 50 -35.44 -6.27 -98.95
C ILE A 50 -34.21 -7.18 -98.85
N LEU A 51 -33.71 -7.67 -99.98
CA LEU A 51 -32.58 -8.61 -100.00
C LEU A 51 -31.27 -7.99 -99.44
N PRO A 52 -30.84 -6.78 -99.84
CA PRO A 52 -29.66 -6.12 -99.27
C PRO A 52 -29.79 -5.90 -97.76
N LEU A 53 -30.96 -5.48 -97.30
CA LEU A 53 -31.24 -5.26 -95.88
C LEU A 53 -31.07 -6.55 -95.06
N VAL A 54 -31.57 -7.68 -95.57
CA VAL A 54 -31.45 -9.00 -94.91
C VAL A 54 -29.99 -9.45 -94.86
N VAL A 55 -29.23 -9.27 -95.94
CA VAL A 55 -27.81 -9.63 -96.00
C VAL A 55 -27.01 -8.78 -95.00
N ASP A 56 -27.23 -7.48 -94.95
CA ASP A 56 -26.52 -6.61 -94.01
C ASP A 56 -26.91 -6.90 -92.55
N ALA A 57 -28.20 -7.16 -92.29
CA ALA A 57 -28.66 -7.58 -90.97
C ALA A 57 -28.00 -8.89 -90.53
N ALA A 58 -27.86 -9.86 -91.43
CA ALA A 58 -27.17 -11.12 -91.16
C ALA A 58 -25.68 -10.89 -90.82
N VAL A 59 -24.99 -10.01 -91.55
CA VAL A 59 -23.60 -9.64 -91.25
C VAL A 59 -23.48 -8.97 -89.88
N VAL A 60 -24.36 -8.01 -89.57
CA VAL A 60 -24.38 -7.32 -88.26
C VAL A 60 -24.65 -8.32 -87.12
N ILE A 61 -25.62 -9.23 -87.30
CA ILE A 61 -25.95 -10.26 -86.32
C ILE A 61 -24.75 -11.17 -86.09
N VAL A 62 -24.07 -11.66 -87.13
CA VAL A 62 -22.89 -12.52 -87.00
C VAL A 62 -21.77 -11.81 -86.22
N VAL A 63 -21.46 -10.57 -86.59
CA VAL A 63 -20.43 -9.77 -85.88
C VAL A 63 -20.82 -9.50 -84.42
N LYS A 64 -22.11 -9.32 -84.12
CA LYS A 64 -22.60 -9.13 -82.76
C LYS A 64 -22.68 -10.41 -81.94
N LEU A 65 -22.98 -11.54 -82.57
CA LEU A 65 -23.02 -12.85 -81.91
C LEU A 65 -21.63 -13.21 -81.38
N ASP A 66 -20.57 -12.89 -82.13
CA ASP A 66 -19.18 -13.06 -81.70
C ASP A 66 -18.83 -12.22 -80.46
N ASP A 67 -19.41 -11.02 -80.31
CA ASP A 67 -19.23 -10.16 -79.13
C ASP A 67 -19.89 -10.77 -77.89
N VAL A 68 -21.07 -11.38 -78.05
CA VAL A 68 -21.79 -12.06 -76.96
C VAL A 68 -21.09 -13.37 -76.56
N LEU A 69 -20.65 -14.17 -77.53
CA LEU A 69 -19.92 -15.42 -77.30
C LEU A 69 -18.58 -15.19 -76.59
N ALA A 70 -17.83 -14.17 -77.00
CA ALA A 70 -16.57 -13.82 -76.35
C ALA A 70 -16.77 -13.34 -74.90
N ARG A 71 -17.88 -12.66 -74.60
CA ARG A 71 -18.22 -12.22 -73.23
C ARG A 71 -18.66 -13.36 -72.32
N LEU A 72 -19.24 -14.42 -72.87
CA LEU A 72 -19.69 -15.60 -72.13
C LEU A 72 -18.58 -16.65 -71.93
N GLY A 73 -17.33 -16.35 -72.32
CA GLY A 73 -16.19 -17.25 -72.15
C GLY A 73 -16.19 -18.46 -73.10
N GLY A 74 -17.08 -18.47 -74.09
CA GLY A 74 -17.19 -19.54 -75.07
C GLY A 74 -16.26 -19.30 -76.26
N ASN A 75 -15.35 -20.24 -76.51
CA ASN A 75 -14.65 -20.29 -77.79
C ASN A 75 -15.62 -20.89 -78.82
N GLY A 76 -16.27 -20.06 -79.65
CA GLY A 76 -17.14 -20.51 -80.75
C GLY A 76 -16.44 -21.37 -81.83
N GLY A 77 -15.21 -21.82 -81.58
CA GLY A 77 -14.40 -22.61 -82.50
C GLY A 77 -13.96 -21.81 -83.73
N ARG A 78 -13.65 -22.53 -84.81
CA ARG A 78 -13.25 -21.95 -86.09
C ARG A 78 -14.45 -21.59 -86.99
N TRP A 79 -15.65 -22.04 -86.62
CA TRP A 79 -16.88 -21.87 -87.40
C TRP A 79 -17.28 -20.41 -87.66
N PRO A 80 -17.24 -19.49 -86.68
CA PRO A 80 -17.55 -18.08 -86.93
C PRO A 80 -16.58 -17.42 -87.90
N ILE A 81 -15.30 -17.82 -87.86
CA ILE A 81 -14.28 -17.35 -88.81
C ILE A 81 -14.65 -17.85 -90.21
N THR A 82 -14.94 -19.15 -90.36
CA THR A 82 -15.35 -19.73 -91.64
C THR A 82 -16.60 -19.05 -92.20
N LEU A 83 -17.65 -18.86 -91.39
CA LEU A 83 -18.87 -18.18 -91.81
C LEU A 83 -18.63 -16.74 -92.25
N ARG A 84 -17.79 -16.00 -91.51
CA ARG A 84 -17.46 -14.61 -91.85
C ARG A 84 -16.70 -14.50 -93.18
N TRP A 85 -15.73 -15.37 -93.41
CA TRP A 85 -15.00 -15.40 -94.68
C TRP A 85 -15.90 -15.83 -95.85
N MET A 86 -16.78 -16.82 -95.66
CA MET A 86 -17.74 -17.22 -96.68
C MET A 86 -18.69 -16.08 -97.04
N THR A 87 -19.31 -15.43 -96.06
CA THR A 87 -20.22 -14.31 -96.29
C THR A 87 -19.50 -13.11 -96.91
N GLY A 88 -18.30 -12.78 -96.42
CA GLY A 88 -17.50 -11.68 -96.97
C GLY A 88 -17.08 -11.92 -98.42
N LEU A 89 -16.65 -13.13 -98.77
CA LEU A 89 -16.31 -13.49 -100.15
C LEU A 89 -17.54 -13.48 -101.06
N MET A 90 -18.71 -13.92 -100.56
CA MET A 90 -19.96 -13.88 -101.32
C MET A 90 -20.40 -12.43 -101.58
N THR A 91 -20.30 -11.54 -100.58
CA THR A 91 -20.57 -10.10 -100.75
C THR A 91 -19.60 -9.45 -101.73
N LEU A 92 -18.31 -9.80 -101.67
CA LEU A 92 -17.32 -9.32 -102.63
C LEU A 92 -17.65 -9.78 -104.05
N ALA A 93 -18.01 -11.05 -104.22
CA ALA A 93 -18.40 -11.60 -105.52
C ALA A 93 -19.64 -10.88 -106.08
N LEU A 94 -20.70 -10.68 -105.27
CA LEU A 94 -21.91 -9.98 -105.71
C LEU A 94 -21.65 -8.52 -106.10
N ASN A 95 -20.82 -7.80 -105.33
CA ASN A 95 -20.51 -6.40 -105.63
C ASN A 95 -19.60 -6.24 -106.85
N THR A 96 -18.75 -7.22 -107.15
CA THR A 96 -17.80 -7.15 -108.28
C THR A 96 -18.28 -7.87 -109.54
N ALA A 97 -19.30 -8.73 -109.44
CA ALA A 97 -19.76 -9.58 -110.54
C ALA A 97 -20.17 -8.81 -111.79
N ASP A 98 -20.98 -7.75 -111.66
CA ASP A 98 -21.45 -6.98 -112.83
C ASP A 98 -20.28 -6.26 -113.54
N SER A 99 -19.36 -5.67 -112.78
CA SER A 99 -18.15 -5.05 -113.33
C SER A 99 -17.19 -6.08 -113.95
N ALA A 100 -17.03 -7.24 -113.33
CA ALA A 100 -16.19 -8.33 -113.82
C ALA A 100 -16.74 -8.91 -115.14
N LEU A 101 -18.05 -9.12 -115.24
CA LEU A 101 -18.71 -9.59 -116.46
C LEU A 101 -18.57 -8.60 -117.62
N LYS A 102 -18.54 -7.30 -117.33
CA LYS A 102 -18.30 -6.22 -118.30
C LYS A 102 -16.82 -5.98 -118.61
N LYS A 103 -15.90 -6.74 -117.99
CA LYS A 103 -14.44 -6.56 -118.07
C LYS A 103 -13.96 -5.16 -117.61
N ASP A 104 -14.73 -4.49 -116.76
CA ASP A 104 -14.38 -3.19 -116.18
C ASP A 104 -13.54 -3.39 -114.91
N LEU A 105 -12.21 -3.36 -115.07
CA LEU A 105 -11.27 -3.51 -113.97
C LEU A 105 -11.37 -2.36 -112.95
N VAL A 106 -11.75 -1.15 -113.39
CA VAL A 106 -11.91 0.00 -112.51
C VAL A 106 -13.16 -0.17 -111.65
N GLY A 107 -14.27 -0.62 -112.24
CA GLY A 107 -15.49 -0.98 -111.53
C GLY A 107 -15.25 -2.08 -110.50
N VAL A 108 -14.52 -3.15 -110.85
CA VAL A 108 -14.15 -4.21 -109.90
C VAL A 108 -13.34 -3.65 -108.75
N ALA A 109 -12.35 -2.79 -109.02
CA ALA A 109 -11.54 -2.17 -107.97
C ALA A 109 -12.41 -1.32 -107.03
N VAL A 110 -13.23 -0.40 -107.55
CA VAL A 110 -14.09 0.49 -106.76
C VAL A 110 -15.09 -0.31 -105.90
N HIS A 111 -15.75 -1.31 -106.48
CA HIS A 111 -16.74 -2.11 -105.76
C HIS A 111 -16.13 -3.17 -104.81
N SER A 112 -14.83 -3.45 -104.91
CA SER A 112 -14.13 -4.32 -103.96
C SER A 112 -13.71 -3.62 -102.66
N VAL A 113 -13.56 -2.28 -102.67
CA VAL A 113 -13.02 -1.53 -101.53
C VAL A 113 -13.88 -1.69 -100.28
N ALA A 114 -15.20 -1.50 -100.38
CA ALA A 114 -16.08 -1.59 -99.22
C ALA A 114 -16.15 -3.00 -98.61
N PRO A 115 -16.34 -4.09 -99.39
CA PRO A 115 -16.29 -5.46 -98.86
C PRO A 115 -14.93 -5.83 -98.23
N LEU A 116 -13.81 -5.45 -98.85
CA LEU A 116 -12.49 -5.73 -98.31
C LEU A 116 -12.25 -4.98 -96.99
N LEU A 117 -12.62 -3.71 -96.91
CA LEU A 117 -12.56 -2.95 -95.66
C LEU A 117 -13.43 -3.58 -94.58
N LEU A 118 -14.62 -4.09 -94.90
CA LEU A 118 -15.50 -4.76 -93.93
C LEU A 118 -14.86 -6.04 -93.38
N ILE A 119 -14.27 -6.88 -94.24
CA ILE A 119 -13.59 -8.12 -93.81
C ILE A 119 -12.38 -7.79 -92.92
N VAL A 120 -11.52 -6.87 -93.36
CA VAL A 120 -10.31 -6.49 -92.62
C VAL A 120 -10.65 -5.84 -91.29
N THR A 121 -11.63 -4.92 -91.27
CA THR A 121 -12.06 -4.26 -90.02
C THR A 121 -12.70 -5.25 -89.05
N ALA A 122 -13.44 -6.24 -89.53
CA ALA A 122 -14.01 -7.29 -88.68
C ALA A 122 -12.93 -8.17 -88.02
N GLU A 123 -11.93 -8.62 -88.78
CA GLU A 123 -10.81 -9.42 -88.25
C GLU A 123 -9.97 -8.60 -87.26
N THR A 124 -9.67 -7.35 -87.61
CA THR A 124 -8.89 -6.45 -86.75
C THR A 124 -9.66 -6.13 -85.47
N SER A 125 -10.97 -5.91 -85.56
CA SER A 125 -11.83 -5.68 -84.39
C SER A 125 -11.84 -6.87 -83.43
N LEU A 126 -11.84 -8.10 -83.93
CA LEU A 126 -11.78 -9.29 -83.10
C LEU A 126 -10.43 -9.42 -82.36
N ALA A 127 -9.33 -9.16 -83.06
CA ALA A 127 -7.99 -9.16 -82.46
C ALA A 127 -7.87 -8.11 -81.34
N TYR A 128 -8.31 -6.87 -81.59
CA TYR A 128 -8.33 -5.82 -80.57
C TYR A 128 -9.21 -6.19 -79.38
N ARG A 129 -10.42 -6.73 -79.60
CA ARG A 129 -11.30 -7.17 -78.51
C ARG A 129 -10.67 -8.25 -77.63
N ARG A 130 -10.02 -9.25 -78.24
CA ARG A 130 -9.29 -10.29 -77.48
C ARG A 130 -8.11 -9.73 -76.70
N ALA A 131 -7.40 -8.75 -77.26
CA ALA A 131 -6.31 -8.08 -76.55
C ALA A 131 -6.84 -7.27 -75.35
N ILE A 132 -7.92 -6.51 -75.54
CA ILE A 132 -8.57 -5.72 -74.48
C ILE A 132 -9.12 -6.63 -73.39
N ALA A 133 -9.85 -7.70 -73.75
CA ALA A 133 -10.39 -8.64 -72.77
C ALA A 133 -9.30 -9.29 -71.91
N ARG A 134 -8.17 -9.68 -72.52
CA ARG A 134 -7.01 -10.19 -71.77
C ARG A 134 -6.40 -9.14 -70.85
N ALA A 135 -6.25 -7.90 -71.32
CA ALA A 135 -5.71 -6.82 -70.51
C ALA A 135 -6.61 -6.48 -69.31
N VAL A 136 -7.93 -6.46 -69.50
CA VAL A 136 -8.91 -6.24 -68.43
C VAL A 136 -8.86 -7.38 -67.42
N ALA A 137 -8.87 -8.63 -67.87
CA ALA A 137 -8.79 -9.79 -66.97
C ALA A 137 -7.48 -9.82 -66.15
N ALA A 138 -6.35 -9.44 -66.75
CA ALA A 138 -5.08 -9.31 -66.05
C ALA A 138 -5.12 -8.22 -64.97
N LEU A 139 -5.69 -7.05 -65.29
CA LEU A 139 -5.83 -5.95 -64.35
C LEU A 139 -6.76 -6.30 -63.18
N GLU A 140 -7.89 -6.97 -63.45
CA GLU A 140 -8.81 -7.43 -62.41
C GLU A 140 -8.15 -8.46 -61.48
N ALA A 141 -7.36 -9.39 -62.03
CA ALA A 141 -6.61 -10.36 -61.24
C ALA A 141 -5.55 -9.69 -60.35
N GLU A 142 -4.82 -8.70 -60.87
CA GLU A 142 -3.84 -7.92 -60.11
C GLU A 142 -4.52 -7.13 -58.98
N GLN A 143 -5.63 -6.44 -59.27
CA GLN A 143 -6.40 -5.71 -58.26
C GLN A 143 -6.95 -6.64 -57.17
N LYS A 144 -7.42 -7.83 -57.53
CA LYS A 144 -7.89 -8.83 -56.56
C LYS A 144 -6.74 -9.30 -55.66
N ALA A 145 -5.59 -9.64 -56.25
CA ALA A 145 -4.41 -10.06 -55.51
C ALA A 145 -3.88 -8.95 -54.58
N GLU A 146 -3.91 -7.69 -55.02
CA GLU A 146 -3.52 -6.55 -54.18
C GLU A 146 -4.47 -6.37 -52.99
N ARG A 147 -5.79 -6.49 -53.21
CA ARG A 147 -6.78 -6.42 -52.12
C ARG A 147 -6.57 -7.54 -51.11
N GLU A 148 -6.39 -8.78 -51.57
CA GLU A 148 -6.13 -9.93 -50.70
C GLU A 148 -4.85 -9.73 -49.87
N ARG A 149 -3.76 -9.23 -50.47
CA ARG A 149 -2.51 -8.90 -49.76
C ARG A 149 -2.71 -7.80 -48.72
N ARG A 150 -3.46 -6.75 -49.05
CA ARG A 150 -3.77 -5.65 -48.11
C ARG A 150 -4.62 -6.14 -46.94
N GLU A 151 -5.59 -7.01 -47.19
CA GLU A 151 -6.41 -7.62 -46.14
C GLU A 151 -5.60 -8.55 -45.25
N GLN A 152 -4.74 -9.40 -45.81
CA GLN A 152 -3.82 -10.26 -45.04
C GLN A 152 -2.88 -9.42 -44.16
N ALA A 153 -2.22 -8.41 -44.74
CA ALA A 153 -1.33 -7.53 -43.99
C ALA A 153 -2.03 -6.71 -42.90
N ALA A 154 -3.33 -6.42 -43.07
CA ALA A 154 -4.14 -5.76 -42.05
C ALA A 154 -4.52 -6.73 -40.92
N ARG A 155 -4.84 -8.00 -41.24
CA ARG A 155 -5.12 -9.05 -40.25
C ARG A 155 -3.88 -9.36 -39.41
N GLU A 156 -2.73 -9.54 -40.05
CA GLU A 156 -1.45 -9.79 -39.36
C GLU A 156 -1.09 -8.65 -38.40
N ARG A 157 -1.21 -7.40 -38.84
CA ARG A 157 -1.00 -6.22 -37.97
C ARG A 157 -1.96 -6.19 -36.79
N ALA A 158 -3.23 -6.54 -37.01
CA ALA A 158 -4.22 -6.57 -35.93
C ALA A 158 -3.95 -7.72 -34.93
N GLU A 159 -3.43 -8.86 -35.40
CA GLU A 159 -3.02 -9.96 -34.54
C GLU A 159 -1.77 -9.63 -33.73
N GLN A 160 -0.75 -9.03 -34.35
CA GLN A 160 0.46 -8.54 -33.68
C GLN A 160 0.11 -7.53 -32.58
N ALA A 161 -0.71 -6.52 -32.89
CA ALA A 161 -1.13 -5.53 -31.90
C ALA A 161 -1.91 -6.17 -30.73
N ARG A 162 -2.68 -7.24 -30.97
CA ARG A 162 -3.37 -7.99 -29.91
C ARG A 162 -2.42 -8.83 -29.07
N ALA A 163 -1.36 -9.38 -29.66
CA ALA A 163 -0.33 -10.12 -28.94
C ALA A 163 0.49 -9.17 -28.04
N GLU A 164 0.97 -8.07 -28.60
CA GLU A 164 1.70 -7.02 -27.86
C GLU A 164 0.87 -6.47 -26.69
N ALA A 165 -0.43 -6.19 -26.92
CA ALA A 165 -1.32 -5.72 -25.85
C ALA A 165 -1.58 -6.78 -24.75
N ARG A 166 -1.43 -8.08 -25.05
CA ARG A 166 -1.51 -9.14 -24.03
C ARG A 166 -0.22 -9.19 -23.22
N GLU A 167 0.93 -9.19 -23.90
CA GLU A 167 2.25 -9.17 -23.28
C GLU A 167 2.41 -7.96 -22.36
N GLU A 168 2.01 -6.76 -22.81
CA GLU A 168 2.07 -5.54 -21.99
C GLU A 168 1.19 -5.65 -20.73
N ARG A 169 -0.01 -6.23 -20.84
CA ARG A 169 -0.89 -6.47 -19.68
C ARG A 169 -0.32 -7.47 -18.71
N GLU A 170 0.30 -8.54 -19.21
CA GLU A 170 0.95 -9.56 -18.39
C GLU A 170 2.18 -8.99 -17.67
N HIS A 171 3.02 -8.23 -18.38
CA HIS A 171 4.15 -7.52 -17.78
C HIS A 171 3.71 -6.50 -16.74
N ALA A 172 2.68 -5.69 -17.03
CA ALA A 172 2.12 -4.75 -16.05
C ALA A 172 1.55 -5.47 -14.82
N ALA A 173 0.86 -6.59 -15.01
CA ALA A 173 0.34 -7.40 -13.91
C ALA A 173 1.45 -8.03 -13.08
N GLN A 174 2.55 -8.46 -13.70
CA GLN A 174 3.73 -8.98 -13.01
C GLN A 174 4.41 -7.90 -12.18
N LEU A 175 4.69 -6.73 -12.77
CA LEU A 175 5.27 -5.58 -12.05
C LEU A 175 4.40 -5.16 -10.86
N ALA A 176 3.06 -5.14 -11.02
CA ALA A 176 2.14 -4.83 -9.93
C ALA A 176 2.09 -5.91 -8.84
N ARG A 177 2.43 -7.17 -9.14
CA ARG A 177 2.59 -8.23 -8.11
C ARG A 177 3.91 -8.04 -7.37
N GLU A 178 5.00 -7.85 -8.10
CA GLU A 178 6.33 -7.62 -7.53
C GLU A 178 6.35 -6.39 -6.62
N GLN A 179 5.71 -5.30 -7.02
CA GLN A 179 5.56 -4.10 -6.18
C GLN A 179 4.80 -4.38 -4.89
N ARG A 180 3.65 -5.07 -4.97
CA ARG A 180 2.86 -5.43 -3.77
C ARG A 180 3.61 -6.38 -2.85
N GLU A 181 4.37 -7.32 -3.39
CA GLU A 181 5.20 -8.22 -2.61
C GLU A 181 6.35 -7.48 -1.92
N HIS A 182 6.99 -6.55 -2.62
CA HIS A 182 8.04 -5.70 -2.05
C HIS A 182 7.51 -4.79 -0.95
N GLU A 183 6.37 -4.12 -1.18
CA GLU A 183 5.69 -3.30 -0.18
C GLU A 183 5.26 -4.15 1.04
N ALA A 184 4.73 -5.35 0.82
CA ALA A 184 4.37 -6.27 1.91
C ALA A 184 5.61 -6.75 2.68
N ALA A 185 6.74 -6.98 2.00
CA ALA A 185 8.00 -7.35 2.64
C ALA A 185 8.54 -6.21 3.52
N LEU A 186 8.53 -4.97 2.99
CA LEU A 186 8.92 -3.78 3.74
C LEU A 186 8.01 -3.55 4.95
N ALA A 187 6.68 -3.72 4.80
CA ALA A 187 5.73 -3.59 5.90
C ALA A 187 5.95 -4.66 6.99
N ARG A 188 6.27 -5.91 6.60
CA ARG A 188 6.62 -6.98 7.55
C ARG A 188 7.91 -6.66 8.29
N GLU A 189 8.92 -6.18 7.59
CA GLU A 189 10.20 -5.80 8.20
C GLU A 189 10.01 -4.65 9.20
N GLN A 190 9.23 -3.63 8.85
CA GLN A 190 8.87 -2.53 9.75
C GLN A 190 8.11 -3.04 10.98
N ALA A 191 7.09 -3.87 10.79
CA ALA A 191 6.33 -4.46 11.89
C ALA A 191 7.21 -5.31 12.83
N GLU A 192 8.16 -6.08 12.27
CA GLU A 192 9.09 -6.89 13.07
C GLU A 192 10.09 -6.01 13.85
N ARG A 193 10.57 -4.91 13.25
CA ARG A 193 11.42 -3.93 13.95
C ARG A 193 10.65 -3.24 15.08
N GLU A 194 9.41 -2.84 14.86
CA GLU A 194 8.55 -2.26 15.89
C GLU A 194 8.24 -3.26 17.00
N GLU A 195 7.96 -4.52 16.68
CA GLU A 195 7.73 -5.56 17.68
C GLU A 195 8.97 -5.81 18.52
N ARG A 196 10.17 -5.87 17.90
CA ARG A 196 11.44 -5.95 18.63
C ARG A 196 11.63 -4.76 19.57
N GLN A 197 11.41 -3.54 19.09
CA GLN A 197 11.51 -2.34 19.93
C GLN A 197 10.54 -2.39 21.11
N ARG A 198 9.28 -2.81 20.89
CA ARG A 198 8.29 -2.97 21.97
C ARG A 198 8.69 -4.04 22.97
N ARG A 199 9.28 -5.15 22.52
CA ARG A 199 9.80 -6.21 23.41
C ARG A 199 10.97 -5.70 24.24
N GLU A 200 11.94 -5.04 23.60
CA GLU A 200 13.09 -4.43 24.29
C GLU A 200 12.65 -3.36 25.30
N GLU A 201 11.66 -2.53 24.96
CA GLU A 201 11.12 -1.52 25.88
C GLU A 201 10.42 -2.16 27.08
N ARG A 202 9.63 -3.23 26.86
CA ARG A 202 8.99 -3.99 27.94
C ARG A 202 10.03 -4.64 28.85
N GLU A 203 11.03 -5.30 28.28
CA GLU A 203 12.13 -5.91 29.05
C GLU A 203 12.95 -4.86 29.79
N ALA A 204 13.15 -3.67 29.23
CA ALA A 204 13.83 -2.57 29.90
C ALA A 204 12.99 -2.02 31.07
N ARG A 205 11.68 -1.87 30.89
CA ARG A 205 10.75 -1.48 31.96
C ARG A 205 10.70 -2.52 33.08
N GLU A 206 10.58 -3.80 32.75
CA GLU A 206 10.58 -4.89 33.73
C GLU A 206 11.91 -4.94 34.51
N ARG A 207 13.05 -4.76 33.83
CA ARG A 207 14.36 -4.64 34.48
C ARG A 207 14.44 -3.42 35.39
N ALA A 208 13.93 -2.28 34.97
CA ALA A 208 13.89 -1.06 35.77
C ALA A 208 12.99 -1.21 37.01
N GLU A 209 11.80 -1.79 36.85
CA GLU A 209 10.89 -2.08 37.96
C GLU A 209 11.50 -3.07 38.96
N THR A 210 12.14 -4.13 38.47
CA THR A 210 12.81 -5.12 39.34
C THR A 210 13.96 -4.48 40.10
N ALA A 211 14.78 -3.67 39.43
CA ALA A 211 15.85 -2.91 40.07
C ALA A 211 15.33 -1.90 41.09
N GLU A 212 14.20 -1.23 40.81
CA GLU A 212 13.56 -0.31 41.76
C GLU A 212 13.01 -1.05 42.99
N ARG A 213 12.35 -2.21 42.79
CA ARG A 213 11.88 -3.06 43.89
C ARG A 213 13.03 -3.54 44.77
N GLU A 214 14.11 -4.04 44.16
CA GLU A 214 15.31 -4.43 44.91
C GLU A 214 15.94 -3.25 45.66
N ALA A 215 15.98 -2.06 45.06
CA ALA A 215 16.50 -0.87 45.72
C ALA A 215 15.61 -0.43 46.88
N ARG A 216 14.28 -0.52 46.75
CA ARG A 216 13.33 -0.25 47.82
C ARG A 216 13.47 -1.26 48.95
N GLU A 217 13.54 -2.56 48.65
CA GLU A 217 13.77 -3.61 49.66
C GLU A 217 15.11 -3.42 50.38
N ARG A 218 16.20 -3.07 49.68
CA ARG A 218 17.48 -2.77 50.33
C ARG A 218 17.36 -1.59 51.29
N ARG A 219 16.68 -0.51 50.88
CA ARG A 219 16.45 0.66 51.74
C ARG A 219 15.57 0.34 52.94
N GLU A 220 14.55 -0.50 52.79
CA GLU A 220 13.71 -0.97 53.89
C GLU A 220 14.50 -1.84 54.87
N ARG A 221 15.24 -2.84 54.38
CA ARG A 221 16.12 -3.66 55.22
C ARG A 221 17.17 -2.83 55.95
N GLU A 222 17.74 -1.83 55.29
CA GLU A 222 18.70 -0.90 55.91
C GLU A 222 18.03 -0.04 57.00
N ARG A 223 16.79 0.41 56.78
CA ARG A 223 16.00 1.12 57.80
C ARG A 223 15.67 0.22 58.99
N GLU A 224 15.20 -1.00 58.75
CA GLU A 224 14.89 -1.98 59.78
C GLU A 224 16.15 -2.33 60.59
N GLN A 225 17.30 -2.53 59.94
CA GLN A 225 18.57 -2.76 60.63
C GLN A 225 18.97 -1.57 61.51
N ARG A 226 18.85 -0.34 60.99
CA ARG A 226 19.13 0.88 61.78
C ARG A 226 18.18 1.03 62.96
N GLU A 227 16.89 0.71 62.80
CA GLU A 227 15.92 0.76 63.88
C GLU A 227 16.18 -0.32 64.93
N GLN A 228 16.48 -1.56 64.52
CA GLN A 228 16.85 -2.63 65.45
C GLN A 228 18.14 -2.29 66.20
N GLU A 229 19.14 -1.72 65.54
CA GLU A 229 20.37 -1.28 66.18
C GLU A 229 20.10 -0.13 67.17
N ARG A 230 19.25 0.83 66.81
CA ARG A 230 18.83 1.91 67.70
C ARG A 230 18.09 1.37 68.93
N LEU A 231 17.15 0.44 68.74
CA LEU A 231 16.41 -0.21 69.82
C LEU A 231 17.34 -1.02 70.74
N ARG A 232 18.31 -1.77 70.19
CA ARG A 232 19.31 -2.50 70.99
C ARG A 232 20.18 -1.55 71.80
N ARG A 233 20.66 -0.45 71.20
CA ARG A 233 21.44 0.58 71.91
C ARG A 233 20.63 1.26 73.01
N GLU A 234 19.35 1.55 72.75
CA GLU A 234 18.45 2.16 73.74
C GLU A 234 18.15 1.20 74.90
N GLN A 235 17.88 -0.08 74.62
CA GLN A 235 17.70 -1.10 75.66
C GLN A 235 18.96 -1.30 76.50
N GLN A 236 20.14 -1.35 75.87
CA GLN A 236 21.42 -1.42 76.60
C GLN A 236 21.66 -0.17 77.46
N ALA A 237 21.32 1.02 76.96
CA ALA A 237 21.43 2.26 77.74
C ALA A 237 20.47 2.28 78.93
N ARG A 238 19.22 1.83 78.75
CA ARG A 238 18.24 1.70 79.85
C ARG A 238 18.69 0.69 80.90
N GLN A 239 19.18 -0.48 80.49
CA GLN A 239 19.71 -1.49 81.42
C GLN A 239 20.90 -0.98 82.23
N ARG A 240 21.82 -0.24 81.59
CA ARG A 240 22.96 0.39 82.28
C ARG A 240 22.50 1.46 83.27
N ALA A 241 21.57 2.31 82.88
CA ALA A 241 21.02 3.35 83.76
C ALA A 241 20.25 2.75 84.95
N GLU A 242 19.48 1.68 84.75
CA GLU A 242 18.78 0.98 85.82
C GLU A 242 19.76 0.28 86.78
N ALA A 243 20.81 -0.35 86.26
CA ALA A 243 21.86 -0.96 87.08
C ALA A 243 22.60 0.09 87.92
N GLU A 244 22.96 1.23 87.32
CA GLU A 244 23.64 2.33 88.00
C GLU A 244 22.73 2.99 89.07
N GLN A 245 21.42 3.10 88.82
CA GLN A 245 20.46 3.58 89.82
C GLN A 245 20.32 2.61 91.00
N ARG A 246 20.27 1.30 90.75
CA ARG A 246 20.22 0.29 91.81
C ARG A 246 21.49 0.32 92.67
N GLU A 247 22.66 0.42 92.03
CA GLU A 247 23.93 0.50 92.73
C GLU A 247 24.04 1.75 93.62
N ARG A 248 23.62 2.91 93.10
CA ARG A 248 23.57 4.16 93.89
C ARG A 248 22.58 4.09 95.06
N ALA A 249 21.42 3.45 94.86
CA ALA A 249 20.43 3.26 95.92
C ALA A 249 20.95 2.33 97.02
N GLU A 250 21.59 1.22 96.65
CA GLU A 250 22.21 0.27 97.60
C GLU A 250 23.37 0.91 98.37
N GLN A 251 24.21 1.73 97.72
CA GLN A 251 25.28 2.47 98.39
C GLN A 251 24.73 3.50 99.38
N ALA A 252 23.70 4.26 99.00
CA ALA A 252 23.06 5.23 99.89
C ALA A 252 22.40 4.56 101.11
N GLU A 253 21.81 3.37 100.94
CA GLU A 253 21.22 2.61 102.05
C GLU A 253 22.29 2.08 103.02
N ARG A 254 23.42 1.58 102.49
CA ARG A 254 24.57 1.12 103.30
C ARG A 254 25.17 2.26 104.12
N GLU A 255 25.40 3.42 103.49
CA GLU A 255 25.91 4.60 104.21
C GLU A 255 24.97 5.07 105.31
N ARG A 256 23.65 5.01 105.09
CA ARG A 256 22.66 5.39 106.09
C ARG A 256 22.67 4.45 107.30
N ARG A 257 22.72 3.13 107.06
CA ARG A 257 22.80 2.12 108.14
C ARG A 257 24.09 2.25 108.96
N GLU A 258 25.24 2.49 108.32
CA GLU A 258 26.49 2.69 109.04
C GLU A 258 26.49 3.93 109.94
N ARG A 259 25.85 5.03 109.51
CA ARG A 259 25.73 6.24 110.34
C ARG A 259 24.83 6.03 111.56
N GLU A 260 23.73 5.31 111.38
CA GLU A 260 22.79 4.98 112.47
C GLU A 260 23.43 4.06 113.51
N GLU A 261 24.22 3.06 113.09
CA GLU A 261 24.94 2.16 114.00
C GLU A 261 26.03 2.88 114.81
N ARG A 262 26.79 3.81 114.21
CA ARG A 262 27.81 4.60 114.93
C ARG A 262 27.18 5.49 116.01
N ALA A 263 26.09 6.18 115.68
CA ALA A 263 25.35 7.00 116.63
C ALA A 263 24.78 6.17 117.79
N ALA A 264 24.29 4.95 117.53
CA ALA A 264 23.81 4.05 118.57
C ALA A 264 24.92 3.61 119.55
N ARG A 265 26.12 3.30 119.04
CA ARG A 265 27.26 2.88 119.88
C ARG A 265 27.79 4.01 120.75
N GLU A 266 27.89 5.24 120.22
CA GLU A 266 28.32 6.40 121.01
C GLU A 266 27.34 6.72 122.15
N ARG A 267 26.02 6.58 121.92
CA ARG A 267 25.01 6.77 122.98
C ARG A 267 25.09 5.71 124.07
N ALA A 268 25.27 4.44 123.70
CA ALA A 268 25.40 3.35 124.67
C ALA A 268 26.61 3.60 125.60
N ALA A 269 27.75 4.03 125.04
CA ALA A 269 28.94 4.35 125.82
C ALA A 269 28.74 5.52 126.80
N LEU A 270 27.89 6.50 126.46
CA LEU A 270 27.58 7.64 127.35
C LEU A 270 26.66 7.25 128.53
N LEU A 271 25.81 6.23 128.36
CA LEU A 271 24.85 5.80 129.38
C LEU A 271 25.39 4.71 130.30
N GLU A 272 26.39 3.94 129.87
CA GLU A 272 27.02 2.87 130.65
C GLU A 272 28.00 3.37 131.72
N ARG A 273 28.28 4.69 131.75
CA ARG A 273 29.32 5.30 132.59
C ARG A 273 29.05 5.32 134.11
N GLY A 274 27.93 4.77 134.57
CA GLY A 274 27.57 4.69 135.99
C GLY A 274 27.23 6.06 136.61
N PRO A 275 26.70 6.10 137.86
CA PRO A 275 26.35 7.36 138.52
C PRO A 275 27.60 8.22 138.74
N ALA A 276 27.54 9.50 138.39
CA ALA A 276 28.68 10.40 138.50
C ALA A 276 29.00 10.68 139.97
N GLU A 277 30.26 10.49 140.37
CA GLU A 277 30.77 10.75 141.72
C GLU A 277 30.80 12.26 142.07
N GLY A 278 30.54 13.13 141.08
CA GLY A 278 30.46 14.58 141.23
C GLY A 278 29.87 15.26 139.98
N LYS A 279 29.71 16.58 140.04
CA LYS A 279 29.11 17.37 138.95
C LYS A 279 30.01 17.39 137.71
N LEU A 280 29.57 16.78 136.61
CA LEU A 280 30.32 16.74 135.34
C LEU A 280 30.38 18.11 134.63
N PRO A 281 31.33 18.34 133.70
CA PRO A 281 31.33 19.52 132.84
C PRO A 281 30.03 19.64 132.04
N GLU A 282 29.53 20.86 131.86
CA GLU A 282 28.20 21.10 131.26
C GLU A 282 28.04 20.48 129.86
N GLY A 283 29.06 20.57 129.00
CA GLY A 283 29.03 19.97 127.66
C GLY A 283 28.97 18.44 127.67
N GLU A 284 29.47 17.80 128.72
CA GLU A 284 29.38 16.35 128.90
C GLU A 284 28.03 15.96 129.53
N ALA A 285 27.56 16.73 130.51
CA ALA A 285 26.25 16.56 131.11
C ALA A 285 25.11 16.73 130.09
N ARG A 286 25.20 17.71 129.17
CA ARG A 286 24.21 17.88 128.09
C ARG A 286 24.17 16.69 127.13
N ARG A 287 25.32 16.11 126.77
CA ARG A 287 25.40 14.92 125.92
C ARG A 287 24.80 13.69 126.59
N ILE A 288 25.08 13.49 127.88
CA ILE A 288 24.50 12.39 128.69
C ILE A 288 22.99 12.58 128.82
N VAL A 289 22.52 13.80 129.07
CA VAL A 289 21.08 14.11 129.15
C VAL A 289 20.37 13.90 127.82
N GLY A 290 20.97 14.30 126.68
CA GLY A 290 20.42 14.03 125.36
C GLY A 290 20.34 12.54 125.04
N ALA A 291 21.41 11.78 125.31
CA ALA A 291 21.42 10.33 125.16
C ALA A 291 20.39 9.63 126.09
N ALA A 292 20.24 10.13 127.32
CA ALA A 292 19.30 9.61 128.30
C ALA A 292 17.84 9.91 127.91
N PHE A 293 17.59 11.09 127.34
CA PHE A 293 16.28 11.46 126.79
C PHE A 293 15.87 10.56 125.62
N GLU A 294 16.76 10.37 124.64
CA GLU A 294 16.51 9.50 123.48
C GLU A 294 16.30 8.04 123.90
N SER A 295 17.01 7.60 124.94
CA SER A 295 16.87 6.24 125.51
C SER A 295 15.74 6.14 126.54
N SER A 296 14.89 7.17 126.67
CA SER A 296 13.73 7.22 127.57
C SER A 296 14.05 6.98 129.05
N LEU A 297 15.28 7.25 129.49
CA LEU A 297 15.65 7.19 130.90
C LEU A 297 14.96 8.31 131.68
N SER A 298 14.68 8.07 132.96
CA SER A 298 14.03 9.07 133.80
C SER A 298 14.96 10.27 134.09
N VAL A 299 14.37 11.45 134.31
CA VAL A 299 15.11 12.67 134.70
C VAL A 299 16.01 12.42 135.91
N ARG A 300 15.56 11.60 136.87
CA ARG A 300 16.33 11.25 138.06
C ARG A 300 17.58 10.44 137.72
N GLN A 301 17.45 9.43 136.87
CA GLN A 301 18.60 8.63 136.41
C GLN A 301 19.57 9.47 135.60
N ALA A 302 19.08 10.34 134.72
CA ALA A 302 19.93 11.26 133.97
C ALA A 302 20.68 12.25 134.88
N ALA A 303 20.05 12.69 135.99
CA ALA A 303 20.69 13.53 137.00
C ALA A 303 21.77 12.78 137.79
N GLU A 304 21.53 11.52 138.13
CA GLU A 304 22.55 10.65 138.75
C GLU A 304 23.73 10.39 137.81
N LEU A 305 23.48 10.16 136.52
CA LEU A 305 24.53 9.91 135.52
C LEU A 305 25.41 11.13 135.21
N CYS A 306 24.90 12.35 135.37
CA CYS A 306 25.69 13.56 135.12
C CYS A 306 26.13 14.33 136.37
N GLY A 307 25.58 14.01 137.54
CA GLY A 307 25.88 14.70 138.81
C GLY A 307 25.31 16.11 138.91
N TRP A 308 24.38 16.49 138.01
CA TRP A 308 23.67 17.78 138.05
C TRP A 308 22.34 17.65 138.78
N SER A 309 21.79 18.80 139.21
CA SER A 309 20.51 18.80 139.89
C SER A 309 19.37 18.34 138.98
N VAL A 310 18.39 17.65 139.56
CA VAL A 310 17.17 17.21 138.88
C VAL A 310 16.46 18.38 138.17
N GLY A 311 16.51 19.58 138.75
CA GLY A 311 15.94 20.79 138.14
C GLY A 311 16.64 21.19 136.83
N TRP A 312 17.98 21.09 136.77
CA TRP A 312 18.74 21.37 135.56
C TRP A 312 18.48 20.31 134.48
N VAL A 313 18.41 19.03 134.86
CA VAL A 313 18.12 17.93 133.92
C VAL A 313 16.68 17.97 133.40
N SER A 314 15.69 18.28 134.24
CA SER A 314 14.29 18.45 133.83
C SER A 314 14.14 19.54 132.76
N HIS A 315 14.85 20.66 132.92
CA HIS A 315 14.82 21.74 131.94
C HIS A 315 15.37 21.27 130.58
N ARG A 316 16.47 20.54 130.57
CA ARG A 316 17.05 19.97 129.34
C ARG A 316 16.18 18.89 128.71
N TYR A 317 15.52 18.05 129.50
CA TYR A 317 14.50 17.11 128.99
C TYR A 317 13.31 17.84 128.33
N ALA A 318 12.91 19.00 128.85
CA ALA A 318 11.84 19.80 128.26
C ALA A 318 12.26 20.39 126.91
N GLU A 319 13.50 20.88 126.77
CA GLU A 319 14.05 21.33 125.50
C GLU A 319 14.11 20.20 124.44
N HIS A 320 14.40 18.97 124.85
CA HIS A 320 14.37 17.83 123.93
C HIS A 320 12.95 17.36 123.55
N ARG A 321 11.94 17.59 124.41
CA ARG A 321 10.52 17.37 124.06
C ARG A 321 9.97 18.44 123.13
N ASP A 322 10.41 19.68 123.33
CA ASP A 322 9.97 20.84 122.58
C ASP A 322 11.18 21.65 122.08
N PRO A 323 11.76 21.27 120.93
CA PRO A 323 12.92 21.96 120.37
C PRO A 323 12.62 23.43 120.00
N ALA A 324 11.36 23.85 119.97
CA ALA A 324 10.97 25.23 119.72
C ALA A 324 11.02 26.12 120.99
N ALA A 325 11.08 25.54 122.20
CA ALA A 325 11.13 26.28 123.46
C ALA A 325 12.54 26.77 123.85
N GLY A 326 13.59 25.99 123.54
CA GLY A 326 14.99 26.35 123.84
C GLY A 326 15.54 27.49 122.97
N SER A 327 15.08 27.61 121.72
CA SER A 327 15.53 28.66 120.80
C SER A 327 15.02 30.08 121.16
N ARG A 328 14.03 30.22 122.05
CA ARG A 328 13.53 31.55 122.50
C ARG A 328 14.31 32.15 123.66
N ALA A 329 15.04 31.35 124.45
CA ALA A 329 15.79 31.84 125.61
C ALA A 329 17.19 32.37 125.23
N ASP A 330 17.87 31.76 124.26
CA ASP A 330 19.21 32.19 123.81
C ASP A 330 19.19 33.46 122.92
N LEU A 331 18.04 33.87 122.39
CA LEU A 331 17.88 35.15 121.68
C LEU A 331 17.68 36.36 122.62
N ALA A 332 17.47 36.15 123.93
CA ALA A 332 17.20 37.23 124.89
C ALA A 332 18.43 37.70 125.71
N ILE A 333 19.54 36.95 125.72
CA ILE A 333 20.72 37.25 126.54
C ILE A 333 21.88 37.86 125.73
N ALA A 334 21.87 37.77 124.39
CA ALA A 334 22.85 38.42 123.52
C ALA A 334 22.50 39.90 123.17
N GLY A 335 21.67 40.54 123.98
CA GLY A 335 21.18 41.91 123.75
C GLY A 335 21.05 42.73 125.04
N GLN A 336 22.14 42.88 125.80
CA GLN A 336 22.37 44.01 126.71
C GLN A 336 23.84 44.43 126.69
#